data_AF-A0A966MI86-F1
#
_entry.id   AF-A0A966MI86-F1
#
_cell.length_a   1.000
_cell.length_b   1.000
_cell.length_c   1.000
_cell.angle_alpha   90.00
_cell.angle_beta   90.00
_cell.angle_gamma   90.00
#
_symmetry.space_group_name_H-M   'P 1'
#
loop_
_entity.id
_entity.type
_entity.pdbx_description
1 polymer ?
#
loop_
_entity_poly.entity_id
_entity_poly.type
_entity_poly.pdbx_seq_one_letter_code
_entity_poly.pdbx_strand_id
1 'polypeptide(L)' 'KAPCHGYAETKAEAVREFFNNVADVDAAVSAWNGKLVIRSLSNDTARLRKFLAQFIEHFRQIANPRVWN' A
#
# COMPACT_ATOMS: atom_id res chain seq x y z
N LYS A 1 -23.58 0.62 -13.35
CA LYS A 1 -22.26 0.20 -12.81
C LYS A 1 -21.19 1.09 -13.47
N ALA A 2 -20.56 2.00 -12.72
CA ALA A 2 -19.42 2.75 -13.25
C ALA A 2 -18.24 1.79 -13.50
N PRO A 3 -17.47 1.93 -14.59
CA PRO A 3 -16.37 1.04 -14.88
C PRO A 3 -15.27 1.25 -13.83
N CYS A 4 -14.95 0.19 -13.08
CA CYS A 4 -13.94 0.18 -12.00
C CYS A 4 -12.49 0.34 -12.50
N HIS A 5 -12.30 0.66 -13.80
CA HIS A 5 -11.04 0.52 -14.53
C HIS A 5 -10.06 1.69 -14.34
N GLY A 6 -10.43 2.74 -13.60
CA GLY A 6 -9.56 3.89 -13.31
C GLY A 6 -9.25 4.11 -11.83
N TYR A 7 -9.78 3.28 -10.93
CA TYR A 7 -9.64 3.51 -9.49
C TYR A 7 -8.29 3.04 -8.93
N ALA A 8 -7.71 1.98 -9.50
CA ALA A 8 -6.44 1.44 -9.03
C ALA A 8 -5.25 2.29 -9.52
N GLU A 9 -5.31 2.76 -10.76
CA GLU A 9 -4.32 3.63 -11.39
C GLU A 9 -4.27 4.99 -10.68
N THR A 10 -5.43 5.57 -10.37
CA THR A 10 -5.51 6.81 -9.57
C THR A 10 -4.93 6.60 -8.16
N LYS A 11 -5.19 5.43 -7.55
CA LYS A 11 -4.63 5.10 -6.24
C LYS A 11 -3.14 4.80 -6.27
N ALA A 12 -2.59 4.37 -7.40
CA ALA A 12 -1.17 4.05 -7.52
C ALA A 12 -0.31 5.28 -7.24
N GLU A 13 -0.67 6.45 -7.78
CA GLU A 13 0.08 7.69 -7.53
C GLU A 13 0.01 8.11 -6.06
N ALA A 14 -1.18 8.12 -5.45
CA ALA A 14 -1.33 8.46 -4.04
C ALA A 14 -0.51 7.52 -3.12
N VAL A 15 -0.43 6.23 -3.47
CA VAL A 15 0.39 5.27 -2.72
C VAL A 15 1.88 5.51 -2.96
N ARG A 16 2.32 5.87 -4.18
CA ARG A 16 3.72 6.24 -4.41
C ARG A 16 4.11 7.45 -3.57
N GLU A 17 3.30 8.50 -3.58
CA GLU A 17 3.53 9.70 -2.77
C GLU A 17 3.60 9.36 -1.28
N PHE A 18 2.71 8.50 -0.78
CA PHE A 18 2.73 8.06 0.60
C PHE A 18 4.05 7.35 0.97
N PHE A 19 4.48 6.37 0.17
CA PHE A 19 5.70 5.61 0.45
C PHE A 19 6.98 6.44 0.27
N ASN A 20 7.01 7.40 -0.66
CA ASN A 20 8.14 8.32 -0.84
C ASN A 20 8.41 9.20 0.39
N ASN A 21 7.42 9.38 1.27
CA ASN A 21 7.56 10.13 2.52
C ASN A 21 8.03 9.28 3.71
N VAL A 22 8.31 7.98 3.49
CA VAL A 22 8.73 7.07 4.56
C VAL A 22 10.20 6.74 4.42
N ALA A 23 11.00 7.33 5.30
CA ALA A 23 12.42 7.03 5.38
C ALA A 23 12.66 5.53 5.64
N ASP A 24 13.72 5.00 5.04
CA ASP A 24 14.19 3.61 5.18
C ASP A 24 13.25 2.54 4.60
N VAL A 25 12.31 2.93 3.74
CA VAL A 25 11.45 2.00 2.99
C VAL A 25 11.49 2.36 1.50
N ASP A 26 12.07 1.47 0.70
CA ASP A 26 11.96 1.54 -0.76
C ASP A 26 10.66 0.87 -1.19
N ALA A 27 9.95 1.46 -2.15
CA ALA A 27 8.73 0.86 -2.68
C ALA A 27 8.55 1.07 -4.18
N ALA A 28 8.02 0.03 -4.83
CA ALA A 28 7.53 0.08 -6.20
C ALA A 28 6.02 -0.20 -6.21
N VAL A 29 5.27 0.66 -6.89
CA VAL A 29 3.81 0.56 -7.00
C VAL A 29 3.42 0.44 -8.46
N SER A 30 2.52 -0.49 -8.74
CA SER A 30 1.94 -0.69 -10.08
C SER A 30 0.46 -0.98 -9.98
N ALA A 31 -0.31 -0.54 -10.97
CA ALA A 31 -1.72 -0.85 -11.09
C ALA A 31 -2.00 -1.47 -12.46
N TRP A 32 -2.85 -2.50 -12.46
CA TRP A 32 -3.27 -3.17 -13.69
C TRP A 32 -4.63 -3.81 -13.50
N ASN A 33 -5.56 -3.56 -14.44
CA ASN A 33 -6.90 -4.16 -14.46
C ASN A 33 -7.64 -4.03 -13.12
N GLY A 34 -7.60 -2.82 -12.54
CA GLY A 34 -8.25 -2.53 -11.26
C GLY A 34 -7.57 -3.15 -10.03
N LYS A 35 -6.38 -3.74 -10.17
CA LYS A 35 -5.57 -4.27 -9.05
C LYS A 35 -4.39 -3.36 -8.78
N LEU A 36 -4.10 -3.15 -7.50
CA LEU A 36 -2.94 -2.42 -7.03
C LEU A 36 -1.92 -3.40 -6.44
N VAL A 37 -0.68 -3.31 -6.87
CA VAL A 37 0.45 -4.11 -6.36
C VAL A 37 1.50 -3.16 -5.81
N ILE A 38 1.92 -3.43 -4.57
CA ILE A 38 2.95 -2.69 -3.85
C ILE A 38 4.03 -3.69 -3.46
N ARG A 39 5.28 -3.41 -3.85
CA ARG A 39 6.46 -4.14 -3.40
C ARG A 39 7.27 -3.19 -2.55
N SER A 40 7.63 -3.59 -1.34
CA SER A 40 8.43 -2.76 -0.43
C SER A 40 9.62 -3.53 0.13
N LEU A 41 10.69 -2.79 0.39
CA LEU A 41 11.96 -3.29 0.92
C LEU A 41 12.43 -2.36 2.04
N SER A 42 12.98 -2.93 3.10
CA SER A 42 13.61 -2.20 4.20
C SER A 42 14.65 -3.08 4.88
N ASN A 43 15.66 -2.47 5.49
CA ASN A 43 16.65 -3.17 6.32
C ASN A 43 16.10 -3.57 7.70
N ASP A 44 14.94 -3.02 8.11
CA ASP A 44 14.25 -3.37 9.35
C ASP A 44 12.90 -4.03 9.06
N THR A 45 12.89 -5.36 9.11
CA THR A 45 11.68 -6.17 8.86
C THR A 45 10.57 -5.94 9.88
N ALA A 46 10.89 -5.60 11.13
CA ALA A 46 9.89 -5.36 12.16
C ALA A 46 9.18 -4.02 11.92
N ARG A 47 9.97 -2.98 11.61
CA ARG A 47 9.45 -1.67 11.22
C ARG A 47 8.62 -1.75 9.95
N LEU A 48 9.09 -2.49 8.92
CA LEU A 48 8.35 -2.65 7.67
C LEU A 48 6.99 -3.34 7.89
N ARG A 49 6.94 -4.41 8.70
CA ARG A 49 5.68 -5.09 9.01
C ARG A 49 4.69 -4.19 9.72
N LYS A 50 5.14 -3.47 10.76
CA LYS A 50 4.30 -2.53 11.50
C LYS A 50 3.75 -1.43 10.59
N PHE A 51 4.61 -0.87 9.75
CA PHE A 51 4.25 0.18 8.80
C PHE A 51 3.23 -0.33 7.76
N LEU A 52 3.44 -1.51 7.16
CA LEU A 52 2.51 -2.08 6.19
C LEU A 52 1.14 -2.38 6.82
N ALA A 53 1.11 -2.88 8.07
CA ALA A 53 -0.14 -3.08 8.78
C ALA A 53 -0.90 -1.74 8.93
N GLN A 54 -0.24 -0.68 9.40
CA GLN A 54 -0.83 0.65 9.54
C GLN A 54 -1.31 1.21 8.19
N PHE A 55 -0.51 1.05 7.14
CA PHE A 55 -0.87 1.48 5.79
C PHE A 55 -2.12 0.75 5.29
N ILE A 56 -2.19 -0.58 5.41
CA ILE A 56 -3.33 -1.38 4.91
C ILE A 56 -4.62 -0.98 5.62
N GLU A 57 -4.56 -0.76 6.93
CA GLU A 57 -5.72 -0.33 7.72
C GLU A 57 -6.18 1.07 7.30
N HIS A 58 -5.25 2.03 7.17
CA HIS A 58 -5.55 3.37 6.68
C HIS A 58 -6.09 3.36 5.25
N PHE A 59 -5.48 2.59 4.35
CA PHE A 59 -5.87 2.55 2.94
C PHE A 59 -7.24 1.89 2.73
N ARG A 60 -7.57 0.88 3.55
CA ARG A 60 -8.86 0.18 3.50
C ARG A 60 -9.96 0.84 4.33
N GLN A 61 -9.59 1.72 5.28
CA GLN A 61 -10.49 2.29 6.28
C GLN A 61 -11.20 1.20 7.12
N ILE A 62 -10.52 0.07 7.34
CA ILE A 62 -11.02 -1.10 8.06
C ILE A 62 -9.87 -1.70 8.85
N ALA A 63 -10.12 -2.06 10.12
CA ALA A 63 -9.14 -2.71 10.99
C ALA A 63 -8.56 -3.99 10.36
N ASN A 64 -7.27 -4.22 10.59
CA ASN A 64 -6.65 -5.45 10.09
C ASN A 64 -7.19 -6.70 10.81
N PRO A 65 -7.36 -7.83 10.10
CA PRO A 65 -7.64 -9.11 10.72
C PRO A 65 -6.57 -9.45 11.77
N ARG A 66 -6.99 -9.96 12.94
CA ARG A 66 -6.06 -10.33 14.02
C ARG A 66 -4.98 -11.34 13.61
N VAL A 67 -5.28 -12.18 12.62
CA VAL A 67 -4.37 -13.19 12.07
C VAL A 67 -3.24 -12.60 11.21
N TRP A 68 -3.24 -11.30 10.96
CA TRP A 68 -2.18 -10.59 10.22
C TRP A 68 -1.19 -9.87 11.14
N ASN A 69 -1.39 -9.93 12.45
CA ASN A 69 -0.47 -9.41 13.46
C ASN A 69 0.65 -10.40 13.78
#